data_AF-A0A9D1NVN2-F1
#
_entry.id   AF-A0A9D1NVN2-F1
#
_cell.length_a   1.000
_cell.length_b   1.000
_cell.length_c   1.000
_cell.angle_alpha   90.00
_cell.angle_beta   90.00
_cell.angle_gamma   90.00
#
_symmetry.space_group_name_H-M   'P 1'
#
loop_
_entity.id
_entity.type
_entity.pdbx_description
1 polymer ?
#
loop_
_entity_poly.entity_id
_entity_poly.type
_entity_poly.pdbx_seq_one_letter_code
_entity_poly.pdbx_strand_id
1 'polypeptide(L)'
;VDRLVFLVKDRQEMGVSVTVITEHPDNDRYGNTGFLWGLIRQLQMAGIQVKTTEECTEHFAVMDGELVWHGGMNLLGKADVWDNLIRVKSAKAAGELMESAEQAIAIPAADQVAGLRL
;
A
#
# COMPACT_ATOMS: atom_id res chain seq x y z
N VAL A 1 -12.65 -1.77 -2.14
CA VAL A 1 -12.40 -0.37 -2.56
C VAL A 1 -13.39 0.58 -1.92
N ASP A 2 -14.70 0.39 -2.10
CA ASP A 2 -15.76 1.29 -1.59
C ASP A 2 -15.64 1.62 -0.10
N ARG A 3 -15.33 0.62 0.73
CA ARG A 3 -15.14 0.83 2.18
C ARG A 3 -13.98 1.78 2.49
N LEU A 4 -12.84 1.64 1.79
CA LEU A 4 -11.69 2.52 1.98
C LEU A 4 -12.06 3.94 1.55
N VAL A 5 -12.64 4.09 0.35
CA VAL A 5 -13.08 5.38 -0.19
C VAL A 5 -14.05 6.08 0.77
N PHE A 6 -15.04 5.35 1.30
CA PHE A 6 -15.97 5.87 2.28
C PHE A 6 -15.29 6.38 3.55
N LEU A 7 -14.32 5.62 4.09
CA LEU A 7 -13.61 5.98 5.33
C LEU A 7 -12.70 7.19 5.18
N VAL A 8 -12.09 7.38 3.99
CA VAL A 8 -11.12 8.46 3.78
C VAL A 8 -11.75 9.75 3.28
N LYS A 9 -12.97 9.70 2.74
CA LYS A 9 -13.63 10.85 2.11
C LYS A 9 -13.67 12.10 3.01
N ASP A 10 -14.19 11.96 4.23
CA ASP A 10 -14.28 13.07 5.19
C ASP A 10 -12.89 13.64 5.52
N ARG A 11 -11.84 12.80 5.52
CA ARG A 11 -10.46 13.21 5.78
C ARG A 11 -9.88 13.97 4.59
N GLN A 12 -10.13 13.51 3.37
CA GLN A 12 -9.72 14.22 2.16
C GLN A 12 -10.37 15.60 2.06
N GLU A 13 -11.65 15.73 2.44
CA GLU A 13 -12.36 17.03 2.50
C GLU A 13 -11.76 17.97 3.56
N MET A 14 -11.14 17.42 4.61
CA MET A 14 -10.35 18.17 5.60
C MET A 14 -8.90 18.44 5.15
N GLY A 15 -8.53 18.10 3.91
CA GLY A 15 -7.20 18.34 3.33
C GLY A 15 -6.18 17.22 3.56
N VAL A 16 -6.59 16.06 4.06
CA VAL A 16 -5.68 14.91 4.24
C VAL A 16 -5.41 14.23 2.91
N SER A 17 -4.15 14.09 2.54
CA SER A 17 -3.72 13.29 1.39
C SER A 17 -3.66 11.80 1.74
N VAL A 18 -4.17 10.94 0.87
CA VAL A 18 -4.10 9.48 1.02
C VAL A 18 -3.33 8.89 -0.15
N THR A 19 -2.34 8.06 0.17
CA THR A 19 -1.53 7.30 -0.80
C THR A 19 -1.68 5.82 -0.50
N VAL A 20 -2.05 5.04 -1.52
CA VAL A 20 -2.05 3.58 -1.51
C VAL A 20 -0.86 3.10 -2.32
N ILE A 21 -0.07 2.20 -1.73
CA ILE A 21 0.99 1.49 -2.41
C ILE A 21 0.51 0.05 -2.57
N THR A 22 0.61 -0.48 -3.79
CA THR A 22 0.15 -1.83 -4.12
C THR A 22 1.10 -2.49 -5.11
N GLU A 23 1.09 -3.81 -5.17
CA GLU A 23 1.90 -4.55 -6.13
C GLU A 23 1.43 -4.26 -7.56
N HIS A 24 2.35 -4.30 -8.52
CA HIS A 24 2.04 -4.10 -9.92
C HIS A 24 1.04 -5.18 -10.39
N PRO A 25 -0.11 -4.82 -11.01
CA PRO A 25 -1.13 -5.78 -11.43
C PRO A 25 -0.65 -6.91 -12.35
N ASP A 26 0.47 -6.69 -13.05
CA ASP A 26 1.07 -7.68 -13.96
C ASP A 26 1.90 -8.75 -13.21
N ASN A 27 2.24 -8.52 -11.94
CA ASN A 27 2.96 -9.49 -11.11
C ASN A 27 2.03 -10.52 -10.45
N ASP A 28 0.72 -10.25 -10.44
CA ASP A 28 -0.27 -11.19 -9.97
C ASP A 28 -0.43 -12.34 -10.98
N ARG A 29 0.28 -13.44 -10.72
CA ARG A 29 0.26 -14.67 -11.53
C ARG A 29 -1.11 -15.35 -11.57
N TYR A 30 -2.03 -15.01 -10.67
CA TYR A 30 -3.31 -15.70 -10.50
C TYR A 30 -4.54 -14.77 -10.62
N GLY A 31 -4.34 -13.46 -10.59
CA GLY A 31 -5.39 -12.46 -10.69
C GLY A 31 -5.79 -12.09 -12.11
N ASN A 32 -6.99 -11.51 -12.24
CA ASN A 32 -7.38 -10.83 -13.46
C ASN A 32 -6.78 -9.42 -13.45
N THR A 33 -5.70 -9.22 -14.19
CA THR A 33 -5.00 -7.94 -14.33
C THR A 33 -5.95 -6.79 -14.69
N GLY A 34 -6.92 -7.02 -15.58
CA GLY A 34 -7.93 -6.01 -15.94
C GLY A 34 -8.86 -5.62 -14.80
N PHE A 35 -9.19 -6.56 -13.92
CA PHE A 35 -9.94 -6.29 -12.69
C PHE A 35 -9.12 -5.44 -11.71
N LEU A 36 -7.85 -5.79 -11.49
CA LEU A 36 -6.93 -5.04 -10.61
C LEU A 36 -6.73 -3.60 -11.09
N TRP A 37 -6.50 -3.39 -12.39
CA TRP A 37 -6.46 -2.05 -12.98
C TRP A 37 -7.77 -1.29 -12.79
N GLY A 38 -8.90 -1.98 -12.85
CA GLY A 38 -10.22 -1.41 -12.52
C GLY A 38 -10.30 -0.90 -11.09
N LEU A 39 -9.76 -1.63 -10.12
CA LEU A 39 -9.72 -1.22 -8.71
C LEU A 39 -8.78 -0.01 -8.50
N ILE A 40 -7.60 -0.03 -9.11
CA ILE A 40 -6.65 1.10 -9.07
C ILE A 40 -7.32 2.36 -9.62
N ARG A 41 -8.01 2.25 -10.76
CA ARG A 41 -8.71 3.38 -11.37
C ARG A 41 -9.82 3.92 -10.47
N GLN A 42 -10.57 3.05 -9.79
CA GLN A 42 -11.61 3.49 -8.84
C GLN A 42 -11.01 4.31 -7.68
N LEU A 43 -9.87 3.87 -7.12
CA LEU A 43 -9.17 4.61 -6.07
C LEU A 43 -8.67 5.97 -6.58
N GLN A 44 -8.06 6.01 -7.76
CA GLN A 44 -7.60 7.25 -8.39
C GLN A 44 -8.75 8.22 -8.68
N MET A 45 -9.89 7.72 -9.17
CA MET A 45 -11.09 8.53 -9.39
C MET A 45 -11.69 9.08 -8.09
N ALA A 46 -11.45 8.41 -6.95
CA ALA A 46 -11.81 8.89 -5.62
C ALA A 46 -10.77 9.88 -5.03
N GLY A 47 -9.77 10.32 -5.82
CA GLY A 47 -8.74 11.26 -5.37
C GLY A 47 -7.67 10.63 -4.47
N ILE A 48 -7.59 9.31 -4.40
CA ILE A 48 -6.54 8.58 -3.68
C ILE A 48 -5.35 8.41 -4.63
N GLN A 49 -4.16 8.80 -4.20
CA GLN A 49 -2.95 8.55 -4.97
C GLN A 49 -2.62 7.06 -4.91
N VAL A 50 -2.39 6.43 -6.05
CA VAL A 50 -2.00 5.01 -6.10
C VAL A 50 -0.63 4.90 -6.75
N LYS A 51 0.30 4.24 -6.06
CA LYS A 51 1.64 3.93 -6.55
C LYS A 51 1.79 2.41 -6.61
N THR A 52 2.41 1.92 -7.68
CA THR A 52 2.69 0.49 -7.85
C THR A 52 4.14 0.19 -7.53
N THR A 53 4.41 -1.00 -6.98
CA THR A 53 5.76 -1.54 -6.77
C THR A 53 5.83 -2.98 -7.31
N GLU A 54 7.02 -3.44 -7.66
CA GLU A 54 7.24 -4.82 -8.12
C GLU A 54 7.06 -5.84 -6.98
N GLU A 55 7.31 -5.44 -5.72
CA GLU A 55 7.23 -6.34 -4.57
C GLU A 55 6.62 -5.62 -3.35
N CYS A 56 5.54 -6.18 -2.80
CA CYS A 56 4.97 -5.74 -1.53
C CYS A 56 5.28 -6.78 -0.45
N THR A 57 6.45 -6.65 0.19
CA THR A 57 6.88 -7.59 1.25
C THR A 57 6.21 -7.34 2.60
N GLU A 58 5.69 -6.14 2.83
CA GLU A 58 5.19 -5.72 4.15
C GLU A 58 3.83 -5.01 4.08
N HIS A 59 3.01 -5.21 5.11
CA HIS A 59 1.69 -4.57 5.27
C HIS A 59 1.73 -3.59 6.44
N PHE A 60 1.71 -2.30 6.11
CA PHE A 60 1.71 -1.24 7.10
C PHE A 60 0.84 -0.05 6.65
N ALA A 61 0.52 0.82 7.60
CA ALA A 61 -0.01 2.14 7.34
C ALA A 61 0.71 3.16 8.22
N VAL A 62 1.12 4.28 7.62
CA VAL A 62 1.69 5.42 8.32
C VAL A 62 0.70 6.58 8.25
N MET A 63 0.37 7.16 9.39
CA MET A 63 -0.48 8.35 9.52
C MET A 63 0.32 9.47 10.19
N ASP A 64 0.19 10.68 9.64
CA ASP A 64 0.83 11.91 10.12
C ASP A 64 2.36 11.82 10.32
N GLY A 65 3.02 10.87 9.65
CA GLY A 65 4.46 10.62 9.81
C GLY A 65 4.87 10.15 11.20
N GLU A 66 3.93 9.67 12.03
CA GLU A 66 4.22 9.29 13.42
C GLU A 66 3.49 8.02 13.87
N LEU A 67 2.24 7.82 13.41
CA LEU A 67 1.44 6.67 13.80
C LEU A 67 1.60 5.55 12.78
N VAL A 68 2.21 4.45 13.23
CA VAL A 68 2.46 3.25 12.43
C VAL A 68 1.50 2.15 12.85
N TRP A 69 0.82 1.57 11.88
CA TRP A 69 0.09 0.32 12.02
C TRP A 69 0.83 -0.73 11.21
N HIS A 70 1.13 -1.86 11.82
CA HIS A 70 1.85 -2.96 11.19
C HIS A 70 1.17 -4.28 11.56
N GLY A 71 1.02 -5.20 10.60
CA GLY A 71 0.41 -6.50 10.84
C GLY A 71 -0.29 -7.07 9.62
N GLY A 72 -0.96 -8.21 9.79
CA GLY A 72 -1.87 -8.77 8.79
C GLY A 72 -3.07 -7.85 8.58
N MET A 73 -2.87 -6.74 7.87
CA MET A 73 -3.90 -5.76 7.57
C MET A 73 -4.63 -6.20 6.32
N ASN A 74 -5.57 -7.14 6.44
CA ASN A 74 -6.44 -7.44 5.31
C ASN A 74 -7.54 -6.37 5.22
N LEU A 75 -7.18 -5.17 4.74
CA LEU A 75 -8.10 -4.03 4.59
C LEU A 75 -9.25 -4.29 3.59
N LEU A 76 -9.17 -5.40 2.83
CA LEU A 76 -10.13 -5.79 1.81
C LEU A 76 -10.76 -7.18 2.07
N GLY A 77 -10.38 -7.89 3.14
CA GLY A 77 -10.80 -9.27 3.42
C GLY A 77 -11.72 -9.44 4.64
N LYS A 78 -12.21 -10.67 4.82
CA LYS A 78 -12.98 -11.07 6.01
C LYS A 78 -12.03 -11.09 7.21
N ALA A 79 -12.43 -10.51 8.34
CA ALA A 79 -11.63 -10.51 9.57
C ALA A 79 -11.35 -11.96 9.99
N ASP A 80 -10.09 -12.37 9.94
CA ASP A 80 -9.66 -13.70 10.41
C ASP A 80 -8.72 -13.54 11.61
N VAL A 81 -8.65 -14.60 12.42
CA VAL A 81 -8.02 -14.68 13.76
C VAL A 81 -6.49 -14.37 13.76
N TRP A 82 -5.91 -14.07 12.60
CA TRP A 82 -4.50 -13.75 12.39
C TRP A 82 -4.20 -12.24 12.20
N ASP A 83 -5.21 -11.37 12.33
CA ASP A 83 -5.06 -9.91 12.29
C ASP A 83 -4.32 -9.39 13.54
N ASN A 84 -3.02 -9.69 13.66
CA ASN A 84 -2.15 -9.12 14.69
C ASN A 84 -1.73 -7.71 14.27
N LEU A 85 -2.64 -6.76 14.48
CA LEU A 85 -2.40 -5.34 14.31
C LEU A 85 -1.62 -4.79 15.51
N ILE A 86 -0.39 -4.34 15.26
CA ILE A 86 0.42 -3.60 16.22
C ILE A 86 0.31 -2.12 15.86
N ARG A 87 -0.02 -1.30 16.87
CA ARG A 87 -0.07 0.16 16.77
C ARG A 87 1.10 0.77 17.53
N VAL A 88 1.97 1.46 16.82
CA VAL A 88 3.13 2.16 17.40
C VAL A 88 3.04 3.64 17.07
N LYS A 89 3.31 4.50 18.06
CA LYS A 89 3.50 5.93 17.85
C LYS A 89 5.00 6.23 17.93
N SER A 90 5.63 6.42 16.77
CA SER A 90 7.07 6.65 16.65
C SER A 90 7.40 7.29 15.30
N ALA A 91 7.81 8.56 15.31
CA ALA A 91 8.26 9.25 14.11
C ALA A 91 9.48 8.57 13.46
N LYS A 92 10.34 7.94 14.27
CA LYS A 92 11.49 7.17 13.75
C LYS A 92 11.03 5.97 12.94
N ALA A 93 10.14 5.15 13.49
CA ALA A 93 9.63 3.97 12.80
C ALA A 93 8.81 4.35 11.56
N ALA A 94 8.03 5.43 11.63
CA ALA A 94 7.30 5.97 10.49
C ALA A 94 8.23 6.42 9.37
N GLY A 95 9.31 7.16 9.70
CA GLY A 95 10.31 7.58 8.72
C GLY A 95 11.02 6.41 8.04
N GLU A 96 11.47 5.42 8.82
CA GLU A 96 12.11 4.21 8.29
C GLU A 96 11.18 3.46 7.31
N LEU A 97 9.91 3.27 7.68
CA LEU A 97 8.93 2.61 6.81
C LEU A 97 8.60 3.42 5.55
N MET A 98 8.48 4.74 5.66
CA MET A 98 8.24 5.61 4.51
C MET A 98 9.41 5.56 3.54
N GLU A 99 10.65 5.56 4.04
CA GLU A 99 11.86 5.43 3.21
C GLU A 99 11.90 4.07 2.49
N SER A 100 11.64 2.98 3.20
CA SER A 100 11.53 1.64 2.58
C SER A 100 10.45 1.59 1.50
N ALA A 101 9.31 2.23 1.73
CA ALA A 101 8.22 2.32 0.76
C ALA A 101 8.63 3.10 -0.50
N GLU A 102 9.33 4.22 -0.33
CA GLU A 102 9.83 5.03 -1.44
C GLU A 102 10.85 4.26 -2.29
N GLN A 103 11.76 3.53 -1.65
CA GLN A 103 12.71 2.66 -2.34
C GLN A 103 11.99 1.56 -3.14
N ALA A 104 10.98 0.91 -2.55
CA ALA A 104 10.21 -0.12 -3.24
C ALA A 104 9.50 0.40 -4.51
N ILE A 105 9.04 1.66 -4.49
CA ILE A 105 8.40 2.31 -5.65
C ILE A 105 9.43 2.68 -6.72
N ALA A 106 10.68 2.96 -6.33
CA ALA A 106 11.72 3.46 -7.22
C ALA A 106 12.46 2.37 -8.01
N ILE A 107 12.29 1.09 -7.69
CA ILE A 107 13.00 -0.02 -8.37
C ILE A 107 12.25 -0.38 -9.68
N PRO A 108 12.84 -0.16 -10.86
CA PRO A 108 12.26 -0.62 -12.13
C PRO A 108 12.46 -2.12 -12.31
N ALA A 109 11.48 -2.80 -12.93
CA ALA A 109 11.47 -4.25 -13.20
C ALA A 109 12.76 -4.84 -13.82
N ALA A 110 13.58 -4.04 -14.49
CA ALA A 110 14.83 -4.48 -15.11
C ALA A 110 16.00 -4.67 -14.13
N ASP A 111 15.99 -3.99 -12.98
CA ASP A 111 17.16 -3.93 -12.09
C ASP A 111 17.16 -5.04 -11.00
N GLN A 112 16.03 -5.73 -10.78
CA GLN A 112 15.98 -6.84 -9.81
C GLN A 112 16.60 -8.15 -10.33
N VAL A 113 16.71 -8.34 -11.65
CA VAL A 113 17.26 -9.58 -12.26
C VAL A 113 18.79 -9.61 -12.35
N ALA A 114 19.48 -8.52 -12.03
CA ALA A 114 20.95 -8.46 -12.09
C ALA A 114 21.65 -9.12 -10.89
N GLY A 115 20.92 -9.48 -9.82
CA GLY A 115 21.46 -10.10 -8.61
C GLY A 115 21.64 -11.63 -8.64
N LEU A 116 21.18 -12.31 -9.70
CA LEU A 116 21.33 -13.76 -9.87
C LEU A 116 21.85 -14.09 -11.28
N ARG A 117 23.13 -13.82 -11.53
CA ARG A 117 23.90 -14.57 -12.52
C ARG A 117 25.15 -15.12 -11.82
N LEU A 118 25.18 -16.45 -11.75
CA LEU A 118 26.32 -17.29 -11.35
C LEU A 118 27.57 -16.92 -12.16
#